data_AF-A0A2N9NLL6-F1
#
_entry.id   AF-A0A2N9NLL6-F1
#
_cell.length_a   1.000
_cell.length_b   1.000
_cell.length_c   1.000
_cell.angle_alpha   90.00
_cell.angle_beta   90.00
_cell.angle_gamma   90.00
#
_symmetry.space_group_name_H-M   'P 1'
#
loop_
_entity.id
_entity.type
_entity.pdbx_description
1 polymer ?
#
loop_
_entity_poly.entity_id
_entity_poly.type
_entity_poly.pdbx_seq_one_letter_code
_entity_poly.pdbx_strand_id
1 'polypeptide(L)'
;MSEFKFACPVCGQHITADSSASGGHLECPTCFRKIVIPQAPSSADSKFIVAAAQVGGPRPVPADAGPADGVRPASARTSMLAAAALLLVLCAAGAAFWTFRDRVFKPGAFAQKPGSKHAAPRTIYPIPTNITWTLDLASVVIPEQDAVGNLRSNGFFCERATLTGGNLSLRQGGRSGAADLGVSINFYAKEGEELSGKSIEIPADRLPPLPPVEIRWKDEAQKTRRQKITTGYALKVVFSDAAFQRIRGKIYLGLPDEYKSFVAGTFEAEIRKPEPPKPHPPKPQKPQG
;
A
#
# COMPACT_ATOMS: atom_id res chain seq x y z
N MET A 1 45.06 -12.26 17.34
CA MET A 1 44.08 -11.42 16.63
C MET A 1 42.78 -11.57 17.40
N SER A 2 42.20 -10.49 17.91
CA SER A 2 40.98 -10.57 18.73
C SER A 2 39.75 -10.58 17.82
N GLU A 3 38.94 -11.62 17.89
CA GLU A 3 37.66 -11.70 17.19
C GLU A 3 36.53 -11.23 18.12
N PHE A 4 35.49 -10.61 17.55
CA PHE A 4 34.28 -10.24 18.29
C PHE A 4 33.03 -10.55 17.48
N LYS A 5 31.90 -10.76 18.19
CA LYS A 5 30.61 -11.13 17.59
C LYS A 5 29.64 -9.97 17.66
N PHE A 6 28.89 -9.73 16.59
CA PHE A 6 27.85 -8.71 16.53
C PHE A 6 26.67 -9.20 15.69
N ALA A 7 25.49 -8.59 15.85
CA ALA A 7 24.30 -8.97 15.09
C ALA A 7 24.13 -8.09 13.85
N CYS A 8 23.73 -8.70 12.72
CA CYS A 8 23.33 -7.98 11.53
C CYS A 8 22.06 -7.16 11.82
N PRO A 9 22.04 -5.84 11.54
CA PRO A 9 20.88 -5.00 11.81
C PRO A 9 19.69 -5.25 10.86
N VAL A 10 19.88 -6.07 9.83
CA VAL A 10 18.86 -6.34 8.81
C VAL A 10 18.14 -7.66 9.07
N CYS A 11 18.87 -8.72 9.39
CA CYS A 11 18.31 -10.07 9.58
C CYS A 11 18.55 -10.66 10.98
N GLY A 12 19.29 -9.97 11.86
CA GLY A 12 19.61 -10.45 13.20
C GLY A 12 20.70 -11.52 13.28
N GLN A 13 21.30 -11.93 12.15
CA GLN A 13 22.34 -12.96 12.13
C GLN A 13 23.57 -12.53 12.95
N HIS A 14 24.04 -13.42 13.84
CA HIS A 14 25.30 -13.21 14.55
C HIS A 14 26.50 -13.48 13.62
N ILE A 15 27.34 -12.46 13.42
CA ILE A 15 28.52 -12.47 12.56
C ILE A 15 29.75 -12.26 13.46
N THR A 16 30.83 -12.98 13.15
CA THR A 16 32.14 -12.83 13.81
C THR A 16 33.05 -12.03 12.89
N ALA A 17 33.72 -11.01 13.42
CA ALA A 17 34.72 -10.25 12.68
C ALA A 17 35.98 -10.02 13.52
N ASP A 18 37.11 -9.88 12.83
CA ASP A 18 38.35 -9.45 13.46
C ASP A 18 38.24 -8.01 13.96
N SER A 19 38.89 -7.73 15.09
CA SER A 19 38.94 -6.36 15.65
C SER A 19 39.64 -5.37 14.72
N SER A 20 40.50 -5.84 13.81
CA SER A 20 41.13 -5.00 12.78
C SER A 20 40.15 -4.56 11.68
N ALA A 21 39.01 -5.23 11.54
CA ALA A 21 37.98 -4.89 10.56
C ALA A 21 36.95 -3.87 11.09
N SER A 22 37.09 -3.40 12.33
CA SER A 22 36.21 -2.39 12.92
C SER A 22 36.13 -1.12 12.07
N GLY A 23 34.90 -0.66 11.81
CA GLY A 23 34.64 0.48 10.90
C GLY A 23 34.70 0.13 9.41
N GLY A 24 35.10 -1.10 9.05
CA GLY A 24 35.06 -1.60 7.68
C GLY A 24 33.67 -2.01 7.22
N HIS A 25 33.55 -2.37 5.94
CA HIS A 25 32.33 -2.86 5.32
C HIS A 25 32.43 -4.36 5.06
N LEU A 26 31.40 -5.12 5.40
CA LEU A 26 31.25 -6.52 4.99
C LEU A 26 29.82 -6.81 4.48
N GLU A 27 29.66 -7.88 3.72
CA GLU A 27 28.35 -8.36 3.28
C GLU A 27 27.85 -9.46 4.21
N CYS A 28 26.62 -9.33 4.69
CA CYS A 28 26.00 -10.35 5.53
C CYS A 28 25.73 -11.63 4.71
N PRO A 29 26.13 -12.82 5.17
CA PRO A 29 25.95 -14.08 4.41
C PRO A 29 24.49 -14.53 4.30
N THR A 30 23.59 -13.99 5.12
CA THR A 30 22.18 -14.41 5.15
C THR A 30 21.29 -13.50 4.32
N CYS A 31 21.50 -12.18 4.39
CA CYS A 31 20.65 -11.20 3.71
C CYS A 31 21.36 -10.44 2.59
N PHE A 32 22.64 -10.73 2.35
CA PHE A 32 23.49 -10.15 1.30
C PHE A 32 23.53 -8.62 1.29
N ARG A 33 23.22 -7.97 2.42
CA ARG A 33 23.32 -6.52 2.58
C ARG A 33 24.69 -6.11 3.09
N LYS A 34 25.22 -5.02 2.55
CA LYS A 34 26.43 -4.35 3.03
C LYS A 34 26.16 -3.69 4.38
N ILE A 35 26.96 -4.03 5.38
CA ILE A 35 26.86 -3.51 6.75
C ILE A 35 28.23 -3.00 7.22
N VAL A 36 28.21 -2.03 8.12
CA VAL A 36 29.43 -1.51 8.78
C VAL A 36 29.69 -2.32 10.03
N ILE A 37 30.93 -2.78 10.17
CA ILE A 37 31.39 -3.55 11.32
C ILE A 37 31.50 -2.58 12.51
N PRO A 38 30.80 -2.82 13.64
CA PRO A 38 30.87 -1.92 14.78
C PRO A 38 32.29 -1.91 15.38
N GLN A 39 32.60 -0.86 16.14
CA GLN A 39 33.89 -0.76 16.80
C GLN A 39 34.03 -1.90 17.82
N ALA A 40 35.14 -2.64 17.74
CA ALA A 40 35.43 -3.72 18.66
C ALA A 40 35.53 -3.15 20.08
N PRO A 41 34.85 -3.76 21.08
CA PRO A 41 34.99 -3.33 22.47
C PRO A 41 36.43 -3.58 22.94
N SER A 42 37.05 -2.57 23.56
CA SER A 42 38.42 -2.62 24.06
C SER A 42 38.58 -3.33 25.42
N SER A 43 37.51 -3.87 25.99
CA SER A 43 37.54 -4.59 27.28
C SER A 43 36.79 -5.92 27.22
N ALA A 44 37.41 -6.95 27.80
CA ALA A 44 36.96 -8.34 27.79
C ALA A 44 35.70 -8.64 28.65
N ASP A 45 35.05 -7.61 29.20
CA ASP A 45 33.88 -7.75 30.06
C ASP A 45 32.76 -6.79 29.63
N SER A 46 32.06 -7.11 28.54
CA SER A 46 30.75 -6.52 28.26
C SER A 46 29.85 -7.47 27.48
N LYS A 47 29.01 -8.17 28.24
CA LYS A 47 27.85 -8.94 27.76
C LYS A 47 26.73 -7.98 27.34
N PHE A 48 26.99 -7.13 26.35
CA PHE A 48 25.99 -6.25 25.76
C PHE A 48 26.08 -6.35 24.23
N ILE A 49 24.98 -6.80 23.62
CA ILE A 49 24.83 -6.89 22.17
C ILE A 49 24.81 -5.47 21.61
N VAL A 50 25.94 -5.01 21.08
CA VAL A 50 26.05 -3.72 20.41
C VAL A 50 25.39 -3.86 19.03
N ALA A 51 24.23 -3.24 18.86
CA ALA A 51 23.54 -3.15 17.58
C ALA A 51 24.33 -2.23 16.64
N ALA A 52 24.65 -2.70 15.43
CA ALA A 52 25.31 -1.89 14.42
C ALA A 52 24.35 -0.78 13.90
N ALA A 53 24.86 0.45 13.82
CA ALA A 53 24.11 1.59 13.28
C ALA A 53 24.17 1.62 11.74
N GLN A 54 23.05 1.99 11.11
CA GLN A 54 22.97 2.21 9.66
C GLN A 54 23.67 3.53 9.29
N VAL A 55 24.46 3.51 8.20
CA VAL A 55 24.99 4.73 7.59
C VAL A 55 23.83 5.52 7.00
N GLY A 56 23.55 6.70 7.54
CA GLY A 56 22.53 7.64 7.04
C GLY A 56 21.28 7.84 7.93
N GLY A 57 21.20 7.22 9.11
CA GLY A 57 20.09 7.46 10.05
C GLY A 57 20.21 8.80 10.83
N PRO A 58 19.10 9.49 11.15
CA PRO A 58 19.12 10.71 11.93
C PRO A 58 19.57 10.46 13.39
N ARG A 59 20.43 11.35 13.90
CA ARG A 59 21.03 11.30 15.26
C ARG A 59 19.96 11.43 16.35
N PRO A 60 19.82 10.48 17.29
CA PRO A 60 18.98 10.67 18.47
C PRO A 60 19.61 11.70 19.41
N VAL A 61 18.84 12.72 19.79
CA VAL A 61 19.21 13.68 20.84
C VAL A 61 18.79 13.07 22.19
N PRO A 62 19.69 12.97 23.18
CA PRO A 62 19.31 12.53 24.53
C PRO A 62 18.37 13.55 25.17
N ALA A 63 17.22 13.06 25.64
CA ALA A 63 16.34 13.77 26.55
C ALA A 63 16.90 13.59 27.97
N ASP A 64 17.63 14.60 28.46
CA ASP A 64 17.66 14.98 29.88
C ASP A 64 18.65 16.15 30.07
N ALA A 65 18.10 17.36 30.16
CA ALA A 65 18.67 18.47 30.91
C ALA A 65 17.64 19.58 31.01
N GLY A 66 16.96 19.66 32.15
CA GLY A 66 16.52 20.92 32.73
C GLY A 66 16.87 20.91 34.21
N PRO A 67 16.73 22.04 34.92
CA PRO A 67 16.85 23.44 34.51
C PRO A 67 17.96 24.16 35.33
N ALA A 68 18.46 25.29 34.84
CA ALA A 68 19.21 26.23 35.68
C ALA A 68 18.75 27.65 35.42
N ASP A 69 18.24 28.26 36.49
CA ASP A 69 17.77 29.62 36.60
C ASP A 69 18.85 30.66 36.25
N GLY A 70 18.38 31.79 35.72
CA GLY A 70 18.85 33.09 36.18
C GLY A 70 19.47 34.01 35.13
N VAL A 71 18.63 34.82 34.45
CA VAL A 71 18.93 36.24 34.21
C VAL A 71 17.62 37.04 34.33
N ARG A 72 17.61 38.03 35.24
CA ARG A 72 16.47 38.94 35.52
C ARG A 72 16.24 39.89 34.33
N PRO A 73 14.99 40.30 34.04
CA PRO A 73 14.71 41.27 32.96
C PRO A 73 15.02 42.70 33.41
N ALA A 74 15.69 43.46 32.55
CA ALA A 74 15.81 44.91 32.69
C ALA A 74 14.47 45.57 32.31
N SER A 75 13.96 46.39 33.23
CA SER A 75 12.80 47.26 33.05
C SER A 75 13.01 48.21 31.89
N ALA A 76 12.21 48.08 30.83
CA ALA A 76 12.08 49.08 29.78
C ALA A 76 10.63 49.57 29.75
N ARG A 77 10.42 50.79 30.26
CA ARG A 77 9.17 51.54 30.14
C ARG A 77 8.85 51.70 28.66
N THR A 78 7.98 50.86 28.13
CA THR A 78 7.46 50.99 26.77
C THR A 78 6.45 52.13 26.77
N SER A 79 6.88 53.27 26.23
CA SER A 79 6.03 54.43 25.97
C SER A 79 4.77 54.00 25.22
N MET A 80 3.58 54.39 25.71
CA MET A 80 2.29 53.99 25.15
C MET A 80 2.15 54.30 23.64
N LEU A 81 2.96 55.22 23.11
CA LEU A 81 3.02 55.52 21.67
C LEU A 81 3.60 54.37 20.85
N ALA A 82 4.54 53.59 21.38
CA ALA A 82 5.10 52.43 20.71
C ALA A 82 4.10 51.26 20.65
N ALA A 83 3.30 51.08 21.71
CA ALA A 83 2.23 50.08 21.74
C ALA A 83 1.09 50.45 20.78
N ALA A 84 0.70 51.73 20.72
CA ALA A 84 -0.31 52.22 19.78
C ALA A 84 0.15 52.12 18.31
N ALA A 85 1.42 52.43 18.03
CA ALA A 85 1.99 52.29 16.70
C ALA A 85 2.05 50.80 16.28
N LEU A 86 2.42 49.89 17.18
CA LEU A 86 2.43 48.45 16.90
C LEU A 86 1.00 47.93 16.66
N LEU A 87 0.02 48.40 17.42
CA LEU A 87 -1.40 48.06 17.21
C LEU A 87 -1.92 48.57 15.87
N LEU A 88 -1.58 49.79 15.47
CA LEU A 88 -1.95 50.33 14.15
C LEU A 88 -1.31 49.53 13.01
N VAL A 89 -0.03 49.15 13.14
CA VAL A 89 0.66 48.31 12.15
C VAL A 89 0.04 46.91 12.08
N LEU A 90 -0.31 46.31 13.22
CA LEU A 90 -0.97 45.00 13.26
C LEU A 90 -2.40 45.05 12.70
N CYS A 91 -3.16 46.12 12.95
CA CYS A 91 -4.47 46.33 12.35
C CYS A 91 -4.39 46.55 10.84
N ALA A 92 -3.40 47.32 10.36
CA ALA A 92 -3.15 47.51 8.93
C ALA A 92 -2.72 46.19 8.24
N ALA A 93 -1.85 45.41 8.88
CA ALA A 93 -1.45 44.09 8.39
C ALA A 93 -2.61 43.10 8.40
N GLY A 94 -3.49 43.14 9.41
CA GLY A 94 -4.71 42.32 9.49
C GLY A 94 -5.72 42.67 8.39
N ALA A 95 -5.93 43.96 8.12
CA ALA A 95 -6.81 44.42 7.02
C ALA A 95 -6.25 44.05 5.64
N ALA A 96 -4.93 44.15 5.44
CA ALA A 96 -4.27 43.68 4.22
C ALA A 96 -4.39 42.15 4.05
N PHE A 97 -4.22 41.38 5.12
CA PHE A 97 -4.35 39.91 5.07
C PHE A 97 -5.79 39.47 4.82
N TRP A 98 -6.79 40.16 5.36
CA TRP A 98 -8.19 39.83 5.14
C TRP A 98 -8.65 40.16 3.71
N THR A 99 -8.18 41.28 3.14
CA THR A 99 -8.46 41.65 1.74
C THR A 99 -7.71 40.80 0.71
N PHE A 100 -6.56 40.22 1.07
CA PHE A 100 -5.81 39.28 0.20
C PHE A 100 -6.11 37.80 0.45
N ARG A 101 -6.91 37.44 1.47
CA ARG A 101 -7.20 36.03 1.80
C ARG A 101 -7.84 35.28 0.63
N ASP A 102 -8.73 35.92 -0.11
CA ASP A 102 -9.41 35.32 -1.28
C ASP A 102 -8.51 35.19 -2.52
N ARG A 103 -7.31 35.77 -2.48
CA ARG A 103 -6.31 35.72 -3.56
C ARG A 103 -5.15 34.77 -3.25
N VAL A 104 -4.85 34.52 -1.98
CA VAL A 104 -3.76 33.62 -1.52
C VAL A 104 -4.27 32.21 -1.20
N PHE A 105 -5.54 32.05 -0.78
CA PHE A 105 -6.16 30.73 -0.53
C PHE A 105 -7.10 30.26 -1.65
N LYS A 106 -6.77 30.57 -2.90
CA LYS A 106 -7.22 29.69 -3.99
C LYS A 106 -6.24 28.51 -4.03
N PRO A 107 -6.58 27.30 -3.53
CA PRO A 107 -5.89 26.12 -4.02
C PRO A 107 -5.99 26.20 -5.54
N GLY A 108 -4.87 26.00 -6.23
CA GLY A 108 -4.81 26.09 -7.69
C GLY A 108 -5.95 25.30 -8.32
N ALA A 109 -7.05 26.00 -8.58
CA ALA A 109 -8.02 25.63 -9.57
C ALA A 109 -7.23 25.78 -10.86
N PHE A 110 -6.64 24.66 -11.30
CA PHE A 110 -6.47 24.42 -12.72
C PHE A 110 -7.70 24.98 -13.39
N ALA A 111 -7.50 25.98 -14.24
CA ALA A 111 -8.55 26.63 -14.99
C ALA A 111 -9.35 25.53 -15.69
N GLN A 112 -10.48 25.14 -15.09
CA GLN A 112 -11.46 24.31 -15.72
C GLN A 112 -12.10 25.20 -16.76
N LYS A 113 -11.56 25.11 -17.99
CA LYS A 113 -12.24 25.65 -19.16
C LYS A 113 -13.67 25.12 -19.12
N PRO A 114 -14.69 26.00 -19.19
CA PRO A 114 -16.06 25.55 -19.28
C PRO A 114 -16.25 24.94 -20.68
N GLY A 115 -16.17 23.62 -20.78
CA GLY A 115 -16.28 22.94 -22.05
C GLY A 115 -15.80 21.51 -22.04
N SER A 116 -16.55 20.64 -21.38
CA SER A 116 -17.07 19.39 -21.95
C SER A 116 -17.22 18.33 -20.85
N LYS A 117 -18.36 17.67 -20.84
CA LYS A 117 -18.56 16.39 -20.15
C LYS A 117 -17.85 15.27 -20.93
N HIS A 118 -16.59 15.45 -21.29
CA HIS A 118 -15.81 14.34 -21.86
C HIS A 118 -15.23 13.55 -20.69
N ALA A 119 -15.78 12.34 -20.53
CA ALA A 119 -15.22 11.32 -19.64
C ALA A 119 -13.71 11.21 -19.86
N ALA A 120 -12.94 11.09 -18.78
CA ALA A 120 -11.51 10.86 -18.86
C ALA A 120 -11.23 9.65 -19.80
N PRO A 121 -10.20 9.74 -20.67
CA PRO A 121 -9.90 8.67 -21.60
C PRO A 121 -9.60 7.38 -20.84
N ARG A 122 -10.25 6.29 -21.26
CA ARG A 122 -9.99 4.95 -20.73
C ARG A 122 -8.56 4.56 -21.07
N THR A 123 -7.73 4.29 -20.06
CA THR A 123 -6.43 3.66 -20.27
C THR A 123 -6.67 2.25 -20.80
N ILE A 124 -6.29 2.00 -22.06
CA ILE A 124 -6.37 0.68 -22.68
C ILE A 124 -5.00 0.02 -22.53
N TYR A 125 -4.97 -1.16 -21.91
CA TYR A 125 -3.76 -1.96 -21.81
C TYR A 125 -3.72 -3.01 -22.93
N PRO A 126 -2.54 -3.33 -23.47
CA PRO A 126 -2.41 -4.42 -24.43
C PRO A 126 -2.64 -5.77 -23.76
N ILE A 127 -3.13 -6.75 -24.52
CA ILE A 127 -3.21 -8.14 -24.05
C ILE A 127 -1.79 -8.73 -24.02
N PRO A 128 -1.33 -9.30 -22.90
CA PRO A 128 0.00 -9.89 -22.82
C PRO A 128 0.11 -11.11 -23.72
N THR A 129 1.16 -11.16 -24.55
CA THR A 129 1.44 -12.27 -25.49
C THR A 129 2.33 -13.35 -24.87
N ASN A 130 3.01 -13.04 -23.77
CA ASN A 130 3.92 -13.93 -23.06
C ASN A 130 3.22 -14.85 -22.05
N ILE A 131 1.89 -14.76 -21.93
CA ILE A 131 1.09 -15.57 -21.01
C ILE A 131 0.05 -16.31 -21.83
N THR A 132 0.06 -17.64 -21.74
CA THR A 132 -0.91 -18.49 -22.43
C THR A 132 -2.06 -18.84 -21.47
N TRP A 133 -3.29 -18.63 -21.92
CA TRP A 133 -4.46 -19.12 -21.20
C TRP A 133 -4.49 -20.64 -21.18
N THR A 134 -4.75 -21.24 -20.03
CA THR A 134 -4.90 -22.67 -19.81
C THR A 134 -5.78 -22.93 -18.59
N LEU A 135 -6.45 -24.07 -18.56
CA LEU A 135 -7.15 -24.59 -17.39
C LEU A 135 -6.32 -25.66 -16.65
N ASP A 136 -5.18 -26.07 -17.22
CA ASP A 136 -4.24 -27.01 -16.61
C ASP A 136 -3.19 -26.25 -15.78
N LEU A 137 -3.35 -26.30 -14.45
CA LEU A 137 -2.45 -25.65 -13.50
C LEU A 137 -1.04 -26.26 -13.46
N ALA A 138 -0.82 -27.49 -13.92
CA ALA A 138 0.48 -28.13 -13.86
C ALA A 138 1.51 -27.43 -14.76
N SER A 139 1.05 -26.89 -15.89
CA SER A 139 1.85 -26.15 -16.87
C SER A 139 2.08 -24.67 -16.52
N VAL A 140 1.44 -24.16 -15.47
CA VAL A 140 1.40 -22.71 -15.19
C VAL A 140 2.65 -22.27 -14.44
N VAL A 141 3.42 -21.38 -15.06
CA VAL A 141 4.45 -20.57 -14.41
C VAL A 141 3.90 -19.18 -14.18
N ILE A 142 3.78 -18.75 -12.91
CA ILE A 142 3.26 -17.42 -12.58
C ILE A 142 4.36 -16.39 -12.77
N PRO A 143 4.16 -15.36 -13.61
CA PRO A 143 5.12 -14.29 -13.80
C PRO A 143 5.41 -13.53 -12.50
N GLU A 144 6.63 -13.02 -12.36
CA GLU A 144 7.01 -12.17 -11.21
C GLU A 144 6.71 -10.69 -11.42
N GLN A 145 6.18 -10.32 -12.58
CA GLN A 145 5.75 -8.97 -12.91
C GLN A 145 4.31 -8.72 -12.43
N ASP A 146 3.92 -7.44 -12.37
CA ASP A 146 2.57 -7.02 -11.99
C ASP A 146 1.47 -7.80 -12.73
N ALA A 147 0.39 -8.10 -12.02
CA ALA A 147 -0.70 -8.90 -12.53
C ALA A 147 -1.33 -8.24 -13.77
N VAL A 148 -1.24 -8.95 -14.88
CA VAL A 148 -1.77 -8.57 -16.20
C VAL A 148 -2.63 -9.69 -16.76
N GLY A 149 -3.40 -9.41 -17.79
CA GLY A 149 -4.16 -10.47 -18.43
C GLY A 149 -5.06 -10.04 -19.56
N ASN A 150 -5.97 -10.95 -19.91
CA ASN A 150 -7.05 -10.73 -20.84
C ASN A 150 -8.37 -10.93 -20.10
N LEU A 151 -9.21 -9.90 -20.01
CA LEU A 151 -10.56 -10.04 -19.48
C LEU A 151 -11.55 -9.66 -20.60
N ARG A 152 -12.25 -10.66 -21.13
CA ARG A 152 -13.24 -10.50 -22.20
C ARG A 152 -12.71 -9.75 -23.43
N SER A 153 -11.56 -10.17 -23.94
CA SER A 153 -10.84 -9.53 -25.07
C SER A 153 -10.35 -8.10 -24.81
N ASN A 154 -10.26 -7.68 -23.54
CA ASN A 154 -9.63 -6.43 -23.15
C ASN A 154 -8.36 -6.73 -22.35
N GLY A 155 -7.26 -6.08 -22.70
CA GLY A 155 -6.05 -6.16 -21.91
C GLY A 155 -6.28 -5.57 -20.53
N PHE A 156 -5.85 -6.31 -19.52
CA PHE A 156 -6.00 -5.97 -18.11
C PHE A 156 -4.64 -5.70 -17.49
N PHE A 157 -4.55 -4.63 -16.72
CA PHE A 157 -3.41 -4.34 -15.84
C PHE A 157 -3.95 -4.03 -14.44
N CYS A 158 -3.41 -4.71 -13.43
CA CYS A 158 -3.83 -4.54 -12.05
C CYS A 158 -3.25 -3.24 -11.48
N GLU A 159 -4.01 -2.14 -11.59
CA GLU A 159 -3.65 -0.86 -10.94
C GLU A 159 -3.91 -0.86 -9.43
N ARG A 160 -4.92 -1.60 -8.98
CA ARG A 160 -5.30 -1.65 -7.56
C ARG A 160 -5.78 -3.03 -7.17
N ALA A 161 -5.17 -3.56 -6.13
CA ALA A 161 -5.61 -4.75 -5.43
C ALA A 161 -6.10 -4.39 -4.03
N THR A 162 -7.25 -4.94 -3.62
CA THR A 162 -7.77 -4.80 -2.25
C THR A 162 -8.26 -6.15 -1.74
N LEU A 163 -8.07 -6.41 -0.46
CA LEU A 163 -8.59 -7.59 0.22
C LEU A 163 -9.53 -7.13 1.34
N THR A 164 -10.82 -7.43 1.21
CA THR A 164 -11.83 -7.05 2.22
C THR A 164 -12.52 -8.31 2.72
N GLY A 165 -12.23 -8.69 3.97
CA GLY A 165 -12.47 -10.06 4.43
C GLY A 165 -11.77 -11.04 3.49
N GLY A 166 -12.46 -12.09 3.05
CA GLY A 166 -11.96 -13.03 2.04
C GLY A 166 -12.10 -12.59 0.58
N ASN A 167 -12.59 -11.38 0.27
CA ASN A 167 -12.78 -10.94 -1.11
C ASN A 167 -11.54 -10.20 -1.65
N LEU A 168 -10.74 -10.88 -2.47
CA LEU A 168 -9.65 -10.28 -3.22
C LEU A 168 -10.20 -9.64 -4.48
N SER A 169 -10.01 -8.33 -4.65
CA SER A 169 -10.44 -7.58 -5.84
C SER A 169 -9.23 -6.99 -6.54
N LEU A 170 -9.03 -7.34 -7.81
CA LEU A 170 -8.01 -6.79 -8.71
C LEU A 170 -8.71 -5.91 -9.75
N ARG A 171 -8.34 -4.63 -9.83
CA ARG A 171 -9.08 -3.63 -10.61
C ARG A 171 -8.15 -2.73 -11.41
N GLN A 172 -8.59 -2.41 -12.62
CA GLN A 172 -8.07 -1.36 -13.48
C GLN A 172 -8.94 -0.11 -13.32
N GLY A 173 -8.33 1.08 -13.12
CA GLY A 173 -9.00 2.36 -12.93
C GLY A 173 -9.14 2.75 -11.45
N GLY A 174 -8.17 3.52 -10.94
CA GLY A 174 -8.03 3.78 -9.50
C GLY A 174 -8.07 5.22 -8.97
N ARG A 175 -7.80 6.27 -9.76
CA ARG A 175 -7.64 7.65 -9.21
C ARG A 175 -8.67 8.70 -9.62
N SER A 176 -9.29 8.62 -10.80
CA SER A 176 -10.12 9.72 -11.32
C SER A 176 -11.55 9.33 -11.73
N GLY A 177 -12.07 8.21 -11.20
CA GLY A 177 -13.46 7.85 -11.42
C GLY A 177 -13.68 6.92 -12.61
N ALA A 178 -13.66 5.63 -12.26
CA ALA A 178 -14.39 4.50 -12.81
C ALA A 178 -13.42 3.34 -13.04
N ALA A 179 -13.46 2.35 -12.16
CA ALA A 179 -12.81 1.10 -12.47
C ALA A 179 -13.66 0.40 -13.54
N ASP A 180 -13.11 0.27 -14.73
CA ASP A 180 -13.85 -0.15 -15.92
C ASP A 180 -13.70 -1.65 -16.19
N LEU A 181 -12.71 -2.30 -15.57
CA LEU A 181 -12.42 -3.72 -15.73
C LEU A 181 -11.79 -4.29 -14.44
N GLY A 182 -12.19 -5.49 -14.05
CA GLY A 182 -11.58 -6.15 -12.90
C GLY A 182 -12.17 -7.52 -12.59
N VAL A 183 -11.49 -8.22 -11.68
CA VAL A 183 -11.89 -9.55 -11.21
C VAL A 183 -11.90 -9.56 -9.68
N SER A 184 -12.85 -10.28 -9.09
CA SER A 184 -12.94 -10.46 -7.64
C SER A 184 -13.14 -11.93 -7.30
N ILE A 185 -12.46 -12.41 -6.26
CA ILE A 185 -12.47 -13.81 -5.82
C ILE A 185 -12.77 -13.83 -4.33
N ASN A 186 -13.82 -14.53 -3.91
CA ASN A 186 -14.17 -14.66 -2.49
C ASN A 186 -13.69 -16.00 -1.92
N PHE A 187 -12.59 -15.96 -1.17
CA PHE A 187 -11.95 -17.10 -0.52
C PHE A 187 -12.64 -17.58 0.76
N TYR A 188 -13.80 -17.02 1.12
CA TYR A 188 -14.56 -17.35 2.33
C TYR A 188 -13.83 -17.12 3.67
N ALA A 189 -12.71 -16.41 3.66
CA ALA A 189 -12.06 -15.94 4.87
C ALA A 189 -12.88 -14.82 5.53
N LYS A 190 -12.85 -14.74 6.86
CA LYS A 190 -13.54 -13.66 7.58
C LYS A 190 -12.75 -12.35 7.50
N GLU A 191 -11.43 -12.47 7.60
CA GLU A 191 -10.47 -11.37 7.58
C GLU A 191 -9.42 -11.60 6.49
N GLY A 192 -8.80 -10.52 6.00
CA GLY A 192 -7.80 -10.62 4.93
C GLY A 192 -6.50 -11.26 5.43
N GLU A 193 -6.19 -11.02 6.71
CA GLU A 193 -5.03 -11.54 7.43
C GLU A 193 -5.03 -13.07 7.52
N GLU A 194 -6.21 -13.71 7.51
CA GLU A 194 -6.31 -15.17 7.50
C GLU A 194 -5.73 -15.79 6.22
N LEU A 195 -5.54 -15.02 5.15
CA LEU A 195 -4.93 -15.50 3.91
C LEU A 195 -3.40 -15.38 3.93
N SER A 196 -2.81 -14.74 4.95
CA SER A 196 -1.36 -14.60 5.10
C SER A 196 -0.63 -15.95 5.01
N GLY A 197 0.37 -16.03 4.13
CA GLY A 197 1.19 -17.23 3.93
C GLY A 197 0.46 -18.43 3.30
N LYS A 198 -0.82 -18.30 2.91
CA LYS A 198 -1.59 -19.41 2.33
C LYS A 198 -1.34 -19.57 0.83
N SER A 199 -1.30 -20.82 0.39
CA SER A 199 -1.38 -21.20 -1.03
C SER A 199 -2.72 -21.88 -1.28
N ILE A 200 -3.42 -21.46 -2.33
CA ILE A 200 -4.72 -22.01 -2.72
C ILE A 200 -4.63 -22.41 -4.19
N GLU A 201 -4.86 -23.69 -4.45
CA GLU A 201 -4.91 -24.28 -5.78
C GLU A 201 -6.28 -24.92 -6.03
N ILE A 202 -6.88 -24.57 -7.16
CA ILE A 202 -8.21 -25.02 -7.60
C ILE A 202 -8.09 -25.42 -9.07
N PRO A 203 -7.98 -26.72 -9.37
CA PRO A 203 -8.05 -27.19 -10.75
C PRO A 203 -9.48 -27.06 -11.28
N ALA A 204 -9.62 -26.99 -12.61
CA ALA A 204 -10.91 -26.72 -13.27
C ALA A 204 -11.98 -27.81 -13.06
N ASP A 205 -11.56 -29.04 -12.77
CA ASP A 205 -12.41 -30.20 -12.51
C ASP A 205 -12.84 -30.34 -11.04
N ARG A 206 -12.39 -29.44 -10.15
CA ARG A 206 -12.73 -29.51 -8.73
C ARG A 206 -14.24 -29.33 -8.51
N LEU A 207 -14.81 -30.18 -7.66
CA LEU A 207 -16.23 -30.10 -7.29
C LEU A 207 -16.50 -29.00 -6.25
N PRO A 208 -17.70 -28.38 -6.24
CA PRO A 208 -18.13 -27.42 -5.23
C PRO A 208 -18.07 -27.97 -3.78
N PRO A 209 -17.92 -27.10 -2.76
CA PRO A 209 -17.93 -25.64 -2.81
C PRO A 209 -16.60 -25.02 -3.27
N LEU A 210 -16.68 -24.01 -4.14
CA LEU A 210 -15.54 -23.27 -4.67
C LEU A 210 -15.72 -21.76 -4.46
N PRO A 211 -14.64 -21.00 -4.20
CA PRO A 211 -14.64 -19.53 -4.25
C PRO A 211 -15.31 -19.00 -5.52
N PRO A 212 -16.36 -18.17 -5.44
CA PRO A 212 -16.93 -17.58 -6.63
C PRO A 212 -15.97 -16.53 -7.20
N VAL A 213 -15.84 -16.55 -8.52
CA VAL A 213 -15.12 -15.53 -9.26
C VAL A 213 -16.14 -14.59 -9.91
N GLU A 214 -15.98 -13.29 -9.72
CA GLU A 214 -16.80 -12.27 -10.38
C GLU A 214 -15.93 -11.41 -11.29
N ILE A 215 -16.25 -11.39 -12.59
CA ILE A 215 -15.68 -10.42 -13.52
C ILE A 215 -16.62 -9.22 -13.56
N ARG A 216 -16.05 -8.01 -13.51
CA ARG A 216 -16.77 -6.74 -13.67
C ARG A 216 -16.18 -5.98 -14.84
N TRP A 217 -17.04 -5.45 -15.70
CA TRP A 217 -16.64 -4.58 -16.81
C TRP A 217 -17.70 -3.50 -17.07
N LYS A 218 -17.39 -2.53 -17.92
CA LYS A 218 -18.41 -1.65 -18.52
C LYS A 218 -18.72 -2.09 -19.94
N ASP A 219 -20.01 -2.14 -20.29
CA ASP A 219 -20.44 -2.38 -21.68
C ASP A 219 -20.26 -1.12 -22.56
N GLU A 220 -20.63 -1.24 -23.84
CA GLU A 220 -20.59 -0.13 -24.82
C GLU A 220 -21.40 1.08 -24.35
N ALA A 221 -22.51 0.85 -23.63
CA ALA A 221 -23.34 1.88 -23.05
C ALA A 221 -22.80 2.44 -21.71
N GLN A 222 -21.53 2.17 -21.37
CA GLN A 222 -20.87 2.57 -20.12
C GLN A 222 -21.53 2.01 -18.84
N LYS A 223 -22.42 1.03 -18.96
CA LYS A 223 -23.09 0.43 -17.80
C LYS A 223 -22.22 -0.67 -17.22
N THR A 224 -22.13 -0.70 -15.90
CA THR A 224 -21.42 -1.80 -15.21
C THR A 224 -22.16 -3.11 -15.43
N ARG A 225 -21.46 -4.10 -15.95
CA ARG A 225 -21.86 -5.49 -16.04
C ARG A 225 -20.99 -6.36 -15.14
N ARG A 226 -21.57 -7.47 -14.72
CA ARG A 226 -20.93 -8.46 -13.87
C ARG A 226 -21.27 -9.86 -14.37
N GLN A 227 -20.31 -10.76 -14.28
CA GLN A 227 -20.50 -12.18 -14.56
C GLN A 227 -19.89 -12.96 -13.41
N LYS A 228 -20.70 -13.84 -12.81
CA LYS A 228 -20.27 -14.73 -11.74
C LYS A 228 -19.97 -16.11 -12.32
N ILE A 229 -18.82 -16.66 -11.97
CA ILE A 229 -18.34 -17.98 -12.37
C ILE A 229 -18.07 -18.75 -11.08
N THR A 230 -18.68 -19.93 -10.95
CA THR A 230 -18.63 -20.73 -9.71
C THR A 230 -17.97 -22.10 -9.89
N THR A 231 -17.72 -22.51 -11.13
CA THR A 231 -17.16 -23.82 -11.50
C THR A 231 -16.32 -23.71 -12.77
N GLY A 232 -15.48 -24.71 -13.05
CA GLY A 232 -14.76 -24.85 -14.32
C GLY A 232 -13.57 -23.91 -14.51
N TYR A 233 -13.22 -23.10 -13.52
CA TYR A 233 -12.08 -22.19 -13.58
C TYR A 233 -10.84 -22.83 -12.93
N ALA A 234 -9.66 -22.44 -13.41
CA ALA A 234 -8.40 -22.80 -12.82
C ALA A 234 -7.83 -21.62 -12.02
N LEU A 235 -7.50 -21.82 -10.75
CA LEU A 235 -6.94 -20.79 -9.88
C LEU A 235 -5.73 -21.33 -9.11
N LYS A 236 -4.63 -20.60 -9.19
CA LYS A 236 -3.47 -20.78 -8.31
C LYS A 236 -3.13 -19.42 -7.72
N VAL A 237 -3.22 -19.29 -6.41
CA VAL A 237 -2.84 -18.06 -5.70
C VAL A 237 -1.95 -18.41 -4.53
N VAL A 238 -0.86 -17.66 -4.39
CA VAL A 238 0.07 -17.77 -3.28
C VAL A 238 0.14 -16.42 -2.61
N PHE A 239 -0.32 -16.34 -1.37
CA PHE A 239 -0.22 -15.16 -0.53
C PHE A 239 1.07 -15.20 0.27
N SER A 240 1.78 -14.08 0.31
CA SER A 240 2.91 -13.87 1.21
C SER A 240 2.43 -13.51 2.61
N ASP A 241 3.37 -13.29 3.54
CA ASP A 241 3.04 -12.79 4.86
C ASP A 241 2.42 -11.39 4.79
N ALA A 242 1.34 -11.18 5.55
CA ALA A 242 0.71 -9.88 5.69
C ALA A 242 1.61 -8.95 6.52
N ALA A 243 1.89 -7.77 5.98
CA ALA A 243 2.68 -6.74 6.64
C ALA A 243 2.09 -5.36 6.34
N PHE A 244 2.06 -4.47 7.34
CA PHE A 244 1.61 -3.08 7.19
C PHE A 244 0.22 -2.92 6.53
N GLN A 245 -0.77 -3.74 6.92
CA GLN A 245 -2.13 -3.74 6.30
C GLN A 245 -2.10 -4.00 4.79
N ARG A 246 -1.07 -4.69 4.30
CA ARG A 246 -0.96 -5.13 2.91
C ARG A 246 -0.56 -6.59 2.86
N ILE A 247 -0.94 -7.24 1.78
CA ILE A 247 -0.56 -8.62 1.50
C ILE A 247 -0.13 -8.71 0.05
N ARG A 248 1.11 -9.14 -0.16
CA ARG A 248 1.62 -9.44 -1.49
C ARG A 248 1.21 -10.85 -1.88
N GLY A 249 1.01 -11.09 -3.16
CA GLY A 249 0.78 -12.45 -3.65
C GLY A 249 1.12 -12.61 -5.12
N LYS A 250 1.13 -13.86 -5.53
CA LYS A 250 1.22 -14.32 -6.92
C LYS A 250 -0.11 -14.97 -7.29
N ILE A 251 -0.63 -14.69 -8.47
CA ILE A 251 -1.89 -15.25 -8.93
C ILE A 251 -1.76 -15.75 -10.37
N TYR A 252 -2.43 -16.86 -10.66
CA TYR A 252 -2.89 -17.25 -11.96
C TYR A 252 -4.37 -17.62 -11.86
N LEU A 253 -5.19 -17.04 -12.73
CA LEU A 253 -6.60 -17.35 -12.86
C LEU A 253 -6.89 -17.55 -14.35
N GLY A 254 -7.37 -18.72 -14.72
CA GLY A 254 -7.90 -19.04 -16.04
C GLY A 254 -9.40 -19.31 -15.96
N LEU A 255 -10.18 -18.62 -16.79
CA LEU A 255 -11.65 -18.71 -16.79
C LEU A 255 -12.15 -19.54 -17.99
N PRO A 256 -13.25 -20.29 -17.82
CA PRO A 256 -13.83 -21.13 -18.87
C PRO A 256 -14.77 -20.35 -19.81
N ASP A 257 -14.62 -19.02 -19.89
CA ASP A 257 -15.47 -18.19 -20.74
C ASP A 257 -15.02 -18.25 -22.21
N GLU A 258 -15.91 -17.86 -23.11
CA GLU A 258 -15.65 -17.86 -24.57
C GLU A 258 -14.43 -17.02 -24.97
N TYR A 259 -14.09 -16.02 -24.13
CA TYR A 259 -12.99 -15.10 -24.37
C TYR A 259 -11.64 -15.62 -23.86
N LYS A 260 -11.60 -16.80 -23.23
CA LYS A 260 -10.40 -17.37 -22.62
C LYS A 260 -9.74 -16.33 -21.69
N SER A 261 -10.54 -15.77 -20.79
CA SER A 261 -10.10 -14.73 -19.89
C SER A 261 -9.11 -15.29 -18.88
N PHE A 262 -8.04 -14.54 -18.61
CA PHE A 262 -7.07 -14.87 -17.58
C PHE A 262 -6.48 -13.64 -16.91
N VAL A 263 -5.93 -13.84 -15.70
CA VAL A 263 -5.08 -12.88 -14.99
C VAL A 263 -3.90 -13.64 -14.40
N ALA A 264 -2.68 -13.16 -14.62
CA ALA A 264 -1.49 -13.75 -14.07
C ALA A 264 -0.43 -12.71 -13.68
N GLY A 265 0.28 -12.96 -12.58
CA GLY A 265 1.40 -12.14 -12.12
C GLY A 265 1.38 -11.88 -10.61
N THR A 266 2.09 -10.85 -10.17
CA THR A 266 2.15 -10.41 -8.77
C THR A 266 1.16 -9.29 -8.48
N PHE A 267 0.65 -9.25 -7.26
CA PHE A 267 -0.17 -8.14 -6.79
C PHE A 267 0.20 -7.75 -5.35
N GLU A 268 -0.13 -6.53 -4.97
CA GLU A 268 0.02 -6.04 -3.59
C GLU A 268 -1.31 -5.46 -3.11
N ALA A 269 -2.09 -6.29 -2.42
CA ALA A 269 -3.43 -5.94 -1.97
C ALA A 269 -3.39 -5.15 -0.66
N GLU A 270 -4.14 -4.06 -0.61
CA GLU A 270 -4.45 -3.35 0.63
C GLU A 270 -5.53 -4.14 1.40
N ILE A 271 -5.24 -4.52 2.64
CA ILE A 271 -6.20 -5.15 3.54
C ILE A 271 -7.13 -4.05 4.07
N ARG A 272 -8.43 -4.24 3.87
CA ARG A 272 -9.46 -3.29 4.28
C ARG A 272 -10.45 -3.98 5.20
N LYS A 273 -10.89 -3.28 6.24
CA LYS A 273 -12.00 -3.71 7.08
C LYS A 273 -13.31 -3.62 6.28
N PRO A 274 -14.24 -4.58 6.42
CA PRO A 274 -15.56 -4.47 5.84
C PRO A 274 -16.25 -3.18 6.33
N GLU A 275 -16.90 -2.44 5.43
CA GLU A 275 -17.73 -1.31 5.84
C GLU A 275 -18.89 -1.83 6.70
N PRO A 276 -19.20 -1.20 7.85
CA PRO A 276 -20.35 -1.58 8.65
C PRO A 276 -21.63 -1.46 7.81
N PRO A 277 -22.59 -2.39 7.96
CA PRO A 277 -23.85 -2.33 7.22
C PRO A 277 -24.52 -0.98 7.47
N LYS A 278 -24.93 -0.31 6.39
CA LYS A 278 -25.68 0.95 6.51
C LYS A 278 -26.96 0.69 7.31
N PRO A 279 -27.32 1.55 8.28
CA PRO A 279 -28.58 1.42 8.99
C PRO A 279 -29.74 1.33 7.99
N HIS A 280 -30.52 0.26 8.07
CA HIS A 280 -31.72 0.17 7.25
C HIS A 280 -32.72 1.23 7.74
N PRO A 281 -33.29 2.07 6.86
CA PRO A 281 -34.41 2.91 7.25
C PRO A 281 -35.56 2.00 7.72
N PRO A 282 -36.28 2.39 8.79
CA PRO A 282 -37.39 1.59 9.29
C PRO A 282 -38.40 1.33 8.17
N LYS A 283 -38.80 0.06 8.01
CA LYS A 283 -39.84 -0.32 7.05
C LYS A 283 -41.11 0.51 7.36
N PRO A 284 -41.71 1.19 6.37
CA PRO A 284 -43.01 1.81 6.56
C PRO A 284 -43.99 0.74 7.02
N GLN A 285 -44.57 0.91 8.21
CA GLN A 285 -45.65 0.07 8.67
C GLN A 285 -46.83 0.29 7.72
N LYS A 286 -47.28 -0.78 7.06
CA LYS A 286 -48.47 -0.75 6.23
C LYS A 286 -49.66 -0.45 7.15
N PRO A 287 -50.50 0.56 6.85
CA PRO A 287 -51.70 0.78 7.64
C PRO A 287 -52.55 -0.49 7.59
N GLN A 288 -52.90 -1.00 8.78
CA GLN A 288 -53.97 -1.99 8.91
C GLN A 288 -55.27 -1.25 8.60
N GLY A 289 -55.94 -1.66 7.51
CA GLY A 289 -57.29 -1.21 7.18
C GLY A 289 -58.34 -2.05 7.89
#